data_AF-A0A7S2JUP5-F1
#
_entry.id   AF-A0A7S2JUP5-F1
#
_cell.length_a   1.000
_cell.length_b   1.000
_cell.length_c   1.000
_cell.angle_alpha   90.00
_cell.angle_beta   90.00
_cell.angle_gamma   90.00
#
_symmetry.space_group_name_H-M   'P 1'
#
loop_
_entity.id
_entity.type
_entity.pdbx_description
1 polymer ?
#
loop_
_entity_poly.entity_id
_entity_poly.type
_entity_poly.pdbx_seq_one_letter_code
_entity_poly.pdbx_strand_id
1 'polypeptide(L)'
;QNINHTFMMNPATTATLMLISIPLVVVQAVLVRGSSYNRVEASEEDQRKLKMTLCPASGCSTTDPACKSFTTPLKSCFNGQQLYPVGDFFGEFDIYDEIVAADRVLHRRFYASTDGTCAGDATDDYHLDLGQCIGPFGEPLPWGTFTIDNSHKMEQDAVTSF
;
A
#
# COMPACT_ATOMS: atom_id res chain seq x y z
N GLN A 1 17.98 51.45 22.62
CA GLN A 1 18.35 50.13 23.17
C GLN A 1 18.84 50.33 24.59
N ASN A 2 18.06 49.91 25.59
CA ASN A 2 18.47 49.32 26.87
C ASN A 2 17.26 49.32 27.80
N ILE A 3 16.68 48.15 28.05
CA ILE A 3 15.71 47.96 29.13
C ILE A 3 16.26 46.87 30.03
N ASN A 4 16.32 47.25 31.29
CA ASN A 4 16.85 46.58 32.47
C ASN A 4 16.50 45.10 32.63
N HIS A 5 17.50 44.34 33.09
CA HIS A 5 17.33 43.17 33.94
C HIS A 5 16.81 43.57 35.33
N THR A 6 16.37 42.56 36.09
CA THR A 6 15.88 42.52 37.49
C THR A 6 14.34 42.58 37.63
N PHE A 7 13.67 41.82 38.49
CA PHE A 7 14.11 41.12 39.69
C PHE A 7 13.12 39.99 40.05
N MET A 8 13.68 38.98 40.72
CA MET A 8 13.16 38.04 41.71
C MET A 8 11.68 38.08 42.14
N MET A 9 11.11 36.91 42.45
CA MET A 9 10.94 36.42 43.84
C MET A 9 9.92 35.26 43.87
N ASN A 10 10.34 34.15 44.48
CA ASN A 10 9.46 33.19 45.14
C ASN A 10 9.68 33.43 46.65
N PRO A 11 8.64 33.39 47.50
CA PRO A 11 8.57 32.22 48.38
C PRO A 11 7.15 31.77 48.74
N ALA A 12 7.13 30.50 49.16
CA ALA A 12 6.01 29.68 49.55
C ALA A 12 5.09 30.28 50.62
N THR A 13 3.81 29.91 50.55
CA THR A 13 2.92 29.93 51.73
C THR A 13 1.88 28.81 51.65
N THR A 14 2.04 27.90 52.62
CA THR A 14 1.08 27.03 53.32
C THR A 14 -0.35 26.92 52.77
N ALA A 15 -0.74 25.72 52.33
CA ALA A 15 -2.13 25.38 51.99
C ALA A 15 -2.76 24.49 53.08
N THR A 16 -3.82 25.02 53.68
CA THR A 16 -4.63 24.44 54.75
C THR A 16 -5.46 23.26 54.26
N LEU A 17 -5.46 22.17 55.03
CA LEU A 17 -6.30 20.98 54.83
C LEU A 17 -7.77 21.34 55.10
N MET A 18 -8.62 21.31 54.08
CA MET A 18 -10.08 21.44 54.22
C MET A 18 -10.72 20.09 53.87
N LEU A 19 -11.18 19.38 54.91
CA LEU A 19 -12.11 18.26 54.79
C LEU A 19 -13.48 18.82 54.43
N ILE A 20 -13.96 18.55 53.22
CA ILE A 20 -15.33 18.86 52.83
C ILE A 20 -15.97 17.60 52.23
N SER A 21 -17.07 17.23 52.88
CA SER A 21 -18.03 16.15 52.66
C SER A 21 -18.33 15.80 51.20
N ILE A 22 -18.29 14.49 50.92
CA ILE A 22 -18.71 13.87 49.66
C ILE A 22 -20.25 13.86 49.58
N PRO A 23 -20.90 14.51 48.61
CA PRO A 23 -22.28 14.19 48.28
C PRO A 23 -22.30 12.89 47.45
N LEU A 24 -23.13 11.95 47.90
CA LEU A 24 -23.55 10.77 47.14
C LEU A 24 -24.27 11.25 45.87
N VAL A 25 -23.54 11.37 44.76
CA VAL A 25 -24.17 11.59 43.45
C VAL A 25 -24.34 10.24 42.79
N VAL A 26 -25.60 9.80 42.74
CA VAL A 26 -26.08 8.67 41.96
C VAL A 26 -25.78 8.96 40.49
N VAL A 27 -24.66 8.44 39.97
CA VAL A 27 -24.41 8.44 38.53
C VAL A 27 -25.27 7.34 37.94
N GLN A 28 -26.39 7.74 37.36
CA GLN A 28 -27.23 6.86 36.56
C GLN A 28 -26.37 6.23 35.45
N ALA A 29 -26.41 4.91 35.35
CA ALA A 29 -25.87 4.21 34.19
C ALA A 29 -26.64 4.71 32.96
N VAL A 30 -26.03 5.63 32.21
CA VAL A 30 -26.49 5.97 30.87
C VAL A 30 -26.22 4.73 30.03
N LEU A 31 -27.28 3.95 29.78
CA LEU A 31 -27.35 3.03 28.65
C LEU A 31 -27.16 3.89 27.40
N VAL A 32 -25.92 4.07 26.98
CA VAL A 32 -25.60 4.55 25.64
C VAL A 32 -26.07 3.44 24.73
N ARG A 33 -27.29 3.63 24.20
CA ARG A 33 -27.80 2.89 23.05
C ARG A 33 -26.67 2.82 22.05
N GLY A 34 -26.33 1.60 21.62
CA GLY A 34 -25.40 1.38 20.54
C GLY A 34 -25.86 2.19 19.34
N SER A 35 -25.26 3.36 19.16
CA SER A 35 -25.22 3.98 17.84
C SER A 35 -24.41 3.00 17.02
N SER A 36 -25.10 2.36 16.09
CA SER A 36 -24.50 1.66 14.97
C SER A 36 -23.66 2.68 14.21
N TYR A 37 -22.47 2.96 14.73
CA TYR A 37 -21.41 3.56 13.95
C TYR A 37 -21.17 2.50 12.88
N ASN A 38 -21.56 2.82 11.64
CA ASN A 38 -20.99 2.16 10.50
C ASN A 38 -19.49 2.35 10.65
N ARG A 39 -18.83 1.38 11.27
CA ARG A 39 -17.44 1.09 11.06
C ARG A 39 -17.42 0.88 9.56
N VAL A 40 -17.07 1.93 8.83
CA VAL A 40 -16.45 1.76 7.52
C VAL A 40 -15.27 0.88 7.86
N GLU A 41 -15.47 -0.42 7.68
CA GLU A 41 -14.38 -1.37 7.59
C GLU A 41 -13.44 -0.67 6.64
N ALA A 42 -12.24 -0.33 7.13
CA ALA A 42 -11.14 -0.06 6.23
C ALA A 42 -11.15 -1.24 5.28
N SER A 43 -11.68 -1.00 4.08
CA SER A 43 -11.79 -1.95 2.98
C SER A 43 -10.50 -2.73 3.04
N GLU A 44 -10.58 -4.04 3.29
CA GLU A 44 -9.42 -4.94 3.27
C GLU A 44 -8.53 -4.46 2.14
N GLU A 45 -7.42 -3.84 2.52
CA GLU A 45 -6.54 -3.16 1.58
C GLU A 45 -6.14 -4.26 0.63
N ASP A 46 -6.63 -4.14 -0.60
CA ASP A 46 -6.72 -5.18 -1.60
C ASP A 46 -5.41 -5.99 -1.67
N GLN A 47 -5.28 -7.05 -0.85
CA GLN A 47 -4.00 -7.75 -0.61
C GLN A 47 -3.55 -8.57 -1.83
N ARG A 48 -4.31 -8.46 -2.91
CA ARG A 48 -4.00 -9.04 -4.19
C ARG A 48 -2.69 -8.46 -4.69
N LYS A 49 -1.84 -9.35 -5.21
CA LYS A 49 -0.61 -8.96 -5.89
C LYS A 49 -0.77 -9.21 -7.37
N LEU A 50 0.04 -8.54 -8.17
CA LEU A 50 0.12 -8.80 -9.59
C LEU A 50 1.17 -9.88 -9.83
N LYS A 51 0.75 -11.02 -10.39
CA LYS A 51 1.67 -12.01 -10.94
C LYS A 51 1.90 -11.70 -12.41
N MET A 52 3.14 -11.37 -12.76
CA MET A 52 3.55 -11.18 -14.15
C MET A 52 4.56 -12.25 -14.57
N THR A 53 4.50 -12.68 -15.81
CA THR A 53 5.52 -13.51 -16.45
C THR A 53 6.09 -12.75 -17.64
N LEU A 54 7.40 -12.53 -17.66
CA LEU A 54 8.11 -11.83 -18.71
C LEU A 54 8.94 -12.84 -19.54
N CYS A 55 8.99 -12.67 -20.85
CA CYS A 55 9.53 -13.63 -21.81
C CYS A 55 10.35 -12.96 -22.93
N PRO A 56 11.32 -13.68 -23.53
CA PRO A 56 12.09 -13.19 -24.66
C PRO A 56 11.28 -13.14 -25.97
N ALA A 57 11.92 -12.70 -27.05
CA ALA A 57 11.34 -12.19 -28.30
C ALA A 57 10.24 -13.01 -29.02
N SER A 58 10.02 -14.30 -28.71
CA SER A 58 9.04 -15.15 -29.39
C SER A 58 7.62 -15.10 -28.81
N GLY A 59 7.35 -14.21 -27.85
CA GLY A 59 6.05 -14.07 -27.20
C GLY A 59 6.02 -14.68 -25.80
N CYS A 60 4.82 -14.91 -25.26
CA CYS A 60 4.62 -15.42 -23.90
C CYS A 60 4.52 -16.95 -23.93
N SER A 61 5.67 -17.60 -24.11
CA SER A 61 5.76 -19.06 -24.03
C SER A 61 5.69 -19.51 -22.57
N THR A 62 4.81 -20.46 -22.25
CA THR A 62 4.76 -21.04 -20.90
C THR A 62 5.81 -22.12 -20.66
N THR A 63 6.54 -22.52 -21.71
CA THR A 63 7.54 -23.59 -21.66
C THR A 63 8.97 -23.10 -21.90
N ASP A 64 9.15 -21.82 -22.20
CA ASP A 64 10.48 -21.24 -22.39
C ASP A 64 11.15 -21.00 -21.03
N PRO A 65 12.28 -21.67 -20.71
CA PRO A 65 12.97 -21.49 -19.43
C PRO A 65 13.57 -20.09 -19.23
N ALA A 66 13.69 -19.30 -20.30
CA ALA A 66 14.12 -17.90 -20.23
C ALA A 66 13.01 -16.98 -19.70
N CYS A 67 11.75 -17.40 -19.74
CA CYS A 67 10.67 -16.67 -19.10
C CYS A 67 10.84 -16.65 -17.57
N LYS A 68 10.56 -15.51 -16.95
CA LYS A 68 10.63 -15.30 -15.51
C LYS A 68 9.33 -14.76 -14.97
N SER A 69 8.90 -15.26 -13.82
CA SER A 69 7.69 -14.80 -13.14
C SER A 69 8.01 -14.02 -11.87
N PHE A 70 7.27 -12.95 -11.65
CA PHE A 70 7.42 -12.03 -10.54
C PHE A 70 6.05 -11.72 -9.94
N THR A 71 6.04 -11.34 -8.66
CA THR A 71 4.83 -10.95 -7.93
C THR A 71 5.02 -9.55 -7.34
N THR A 72 4.45 -8.54 -7.97
CA THR A 72 4.58 -7.13 -7.56
C THR A 72 3.36 -6.64 -6.79
N PRO A 73 3.51 -5.60 -5.95
CA PRO A 73 2.37 -5.04 -5.26
C PRO A 73 1.41 -4.35 -6.24
N LEU A 74 0.13 -4.31 -5.87
CA LEU A 74 -0.88 -3.47 -6.51
C LEU A 74 -1.16 -2.25 -5.61
N LYS A 75 -1.55 -1.15 -6.23
CA LYS A 75 -1.92 0.13 -5.58
C LYS A 75 -0.82 0.71 -4.67
N SER A 76 0.42 0.30 -4.87
CA SER A 76 1.60 0.80 -4.19
C SER A 76 2.73 0.98 -5.19
N CYS A 77 3.54 2.00 -4.97
CA CYS A 77 4.77 2.21 -5.69
C CYS A 77 5.80 1.14 -5.35
N PHE A 78 6.60 0.77 -6.34
CA PHE A 78 7.74 -0.12 -6.16
C PHE A 78 8.80 0.13 -7.23
N ASN A 79 10.03 -0.27 -6.93
CA ASN A 79 11.09 -0.36 -7.91
C ASN A 79 11.39 -1.82 -8.23
N GLY A 80 11.32 -2.20 -9.52
CA GLY A 80 11.49 -3.59 -9.93
C GLY A 80 12.88 -4.16 -9.60
N GLN A 81 13.94 -3.37 -9.77
CA GLN A 81 15.31 -3.80 -9.46
C GLN A 81 15.55 -3.94 -7.95
N GLN A 82 14.94 -3.08 -7.14
CA GLN A 82 15.04 -3.22 -5.68
C GLN A 82 14.31 -4.45 -5.16
N LEU A 83 13.13 -4.76 -5.71
CA LEU A 83 12.37 -5.97 -5.35
C LEU A 83 13.05 -7.25 -5.85
N TYR A 84 13.68 -7.19 -7.02
CA TYR A 84 14.30 -8.34 -7.69
C TYR A 84 15.73 -7.99 -8.14
N PRO A 85 16.71 -7.94 -7.22
CA PRO A 85 18.06 -7.45 -7.51
C PRO A 85 18.92 -8.41 -8.33
N VAL A 86 18.35 -9.50 -8.85
CA VAL A 86 19.08 -10.53 -9.61
C VAL A 86 18.66 -10.47 -11.07
N GLY A 87 19.59 -10.05 -11.94
CA GLY A 87 19.42 -10.01 -13.39
C GLY A 87 18.75 -8.74 -13.92
N ASP A 88 18.89 -8.51 -15.22
CA ASP A 88 18.42 -7.29 -15.90
C ASP A 88 16.96 -7.46 -16.38
N PHE A 89 16.02 -7.69 -15.47
CA PHE A 89 14.60 -7.91 -15.81
C PHE A 89 13.74 -6.65 -15.73
N PHE A 90 14.18 -5.67 -14.95
CA PHE A 90 13.49 -4.41 -14.72
C PHE A 90 14.46 -3.25 -14.99
N GLY A 91 13.93 -2.16 -15.53
CA GLY A 91 14.63 -0.88 -15.57
C GLY A 91 14.79 -0.27 -14.17
N GLU A 92 15.54 0.82 -14.09
CA GLU A 92 15.80 1.53 -12.83
C GLU A 92 14.59 2.33 -12.31
N PHE A 93 13.52 2.44 -13.10
CA PHE A 93 12.36 3.28 -12.83
C PHE A 93 11.35 2.66 -11.86
N ASP A 94 10.69 3.53 -11.11
CA ASP A 94 9.58 3.16 -10.26
C ASP A 94 8.32 2.87 -11.08
N ILE A 95 7.50 1.95 -10.56
CA ILE A 95 6.30 1.42 -11.19
C ILE A 95 5.15 1.52 -10.20
N TYR A 96 4.00 1.95 -10.71
CA TYR A 96 2.71 1.86 -10.00
C TYR A 96 1.73 1.04 -10.84
N ASP A 97 1.24 -0.04 -10.26
CA ASP A 97 0.27 -0.93 -10.89
C ASP A 97 -1.07 -0.89 -10.16
N GLU A 98 -2.16 -0.69 -10.88
CA GLU A 98 -3.51 -0.83 -10.34
C GLU A 98 -4.44 -1.59 -11.29
N ILE A 99 -5.46 -2.24 -10.72
CA ILE A 99 -6.48 -2.91 -11.52
C ILE A 99 -7.70 -2.02 -11.60
N VAL A 100 -8.06 -1.63 -12.82
CA VAL A 100 -9.28 -0.88 -13.07
C VAL A 100 -10.43 -1.89 -13.12
N ALA A 101 -11.22 -1.92 -12.04
CA ALA A 101 -12.10 -3.03 -11.65
C ALA A 101 -13.20 -3.39 -12.68
N ALA A 102 -13.59 -2.46 -13.55
CA ALA A 102 -14.62 -2.71 -14.56
C ALA A 102 -14.13 -3.64 -15.68
N ASP A 103 -12.87 -3.50 -16.09
CA ASP A 103 -12.42 -4.00 -17.39
C ASP A 103 -11.36 -5.11 -17.29
N ARG A 104 -10.95 -5.49 -16.07
CA ARG A 104 -9.81 -6.42 -15.86
C ARG A 104 -8.56 -5.94 -16.63
N VAL A 105 -8.38 -4.63 -16.67
CA VAL A 105 -7.22 -3.97 -17.26
C VAL A 105 -6.28 -3.60 -16.13
N LEU A 106 -5.00 -3.95 -16.32
CA LEU A 106 -3.89 -3.44 -15.54
C LEU A 106 -3.53 -2.06 -16.07
N HIS A 107 -3.64 -1.06 -15.22
CA HIS A 107 -3.13 0.26 -15.46
C HIS A 107 -1.74 0.36 -14.82
N ARG A 108 -0.71 0.39 -15.66
CA ARG A 108 0.70 0.46 -15.26
C ARG A 108 1.27 1.82 -15.61
N ARG A 109 1.86 2.48 -14.62
CA ARG A 109 2.54 3.77 -14.77
C ARG A 109 4.00 3.66 -14.38
N PHE A 110 4.86 4.36 -15.12
CA PHE A 110 6.29 4.49 -14.83
C PHE A 110 6.61 5.89 -14.35
N TYR A 111 7.61 6.00 -13.48
CA TYR A 111 8.05 7.25 -12.89
C TYR A 111 9.57 7.36 -12.97
N ALA A 112 10.07 8.59 -13.14
CA ALA A 112 11.51 8.85 -13.21
C ALA A 112 12.25 8.63 -11.88
N SER A 113 11.53 8.55 -10.76
CA SER A 113 12.11 8.16 -9.47
C SER A 113 12.57 6.70 -9.49
N THR A 114 13.52 6.37 -8.61
CA THR A 114 14.17 5.05 -8.57
C THR A 114 14.20 4.45 -7.17
N ASP A 115 13.49 5.08 -6.22
CA ASP A 115 13.52 4.77 -4.79
C ASP A 115 12.23 4.09 -4.28
N GLY A 116 11.34 3.71 -5.20
CA GLY A 116 10.06 3.08 -4.90
C GLY A 116 8.98 4.05 -4.44
N THR A 117 9.15 5.36 -4.63
CA THR A 117 8.20 6.38 -4.16
C THR A 117 7.22 6.87 -5.23
N CYS A 118 7.53 6.65 -6.52
CA CYS A 118 6.85 7.29 -7.64
C CYS A 118 6.81 8.83 -7.52
N ALA A 119 7.91 9.46 -7.10
CA ALA A 119 7.96 10.91 -6.98
C ALA A 119 7.87 11.58 -8.36
N GLY A 120 7.03 12.62 -8.44
CA GLY A 120 6.82 13.40 -9.66
C GLY A 120 5.64 12.92 -10.51
N ASP A 121 5.62 13.34 -11.77
CA ASP A 121 4.60 12.93 -12.74
C ASP A 121 4.98 11.60 -13.40
N ALA A 122 3.98 10.81 -13.79
CA ALA A 122 4.21 9.61 -14.57
C ALA A 122 4.82 9.96 -15.93
N THR A 123 5.88 9.26 -16.33
CA THR A 123 6.54 9.45 -17.63
C THR A 123 5.81 8.69 -18.72
N ASP A 124 5.27 7.52 -18.38
CA ASP A 124 4.62 6.59 -19.28
C ASP A 124 3.43 5.92 -18.59
N ASP A 125 2.43 5.58 -19.40
CA ASP A 125 1.14 5.06 -18.96
C ASP A 125 0.65 3.99 -19.94
N TYR A 126 0.33 2.81 -19.41
CA TYR A 126 -0.10 1.65 -20.19
C TYR A 126 -1.33 0.99 -19.59
N HIS A 127 -2.26 0.63 -20.49
CA HIS A 127 -3.45 -0.13 -20.18
C HIS A 127 -3.30 -1.53 -20.80
N LEU A 128 -3.14 -2.54 -19.94
CA LEU A 128 -2.73 -3.89 -20.30
C LEU A 128 -3.84 -4.88 -19.94
N ASP A 129 -4.34 -5.63 -20.92
CA ASP A 129 -5.37 -6.65 -20.67
C ASP A 129 -4.80 -7.80 -19.83
N LEU A 130 -5.46 -8.10 -18.69
CA LEU A 130 -5.06 -9.25 -17.88
C LEU A 130 -5.28 -10.57 -18.63
N GLY A 131 -4.35 -11.51 -18.46
CA GLY A 131 -4.38 -12.84 -19.06
C GLY A 131 -4.00 -12.89 -20.54
N GLN A 132 -3.70 -11.74 -21.16
CA GLN A 132 -3.21 -11.69 -22.53
C GLN A 132 -1.68 -11.70 -22.58
N CYS A 133 -1.14 -12.16 -23.71
CA CYS A 133 0.25 -11.97 -24.03
C CYS A 133 0.43 -10.61 -24.73
N ILE A 134 1.21 -9.72 -24.12
CA ILE A 134 1.35 -8.33 -24.57
C ILE A 134 2.83 -8.00 -24.71
N GLY A 135 3.20 -7.26 -25.76
CA GLY A 135 4.57 -6.84 -26.03
C GLY A 135 4.80 -6.56 -27.51
N PRO A 136 6.04 -6.22 -27.92
CA PRO A 136 7.24 -6.10 -27.08
C PRO A 136 7.35 -4.77 -26.29
N PHE A 137 7.94 -4.80 -25.08
CA PHE A 137 8.14 -3.67 -24.15
C PHE A 137 9.62 -3.38 -23.84
N GLY A 138 10.50 -3.53 -24.83
CA GLY A 138 11.94 -3.33 -24.66
C GLY A 138 12.69 -4.59 -24.22
N GLU A 139 14.01 -4.60 -24.45
CA GLU A 139 14.89 -5.71 -24.12
C GLU A 139 15.18 -5.80 -22.61
N PRO A 140 15.52 -6.96 -22.03
CA PRO A 140 15.72 -8.28 -22.68
C PRO A 140 14.50 -9.22 -22.65
N LEU A 141 13.45 -8.90 -21.88
CA LEU A 141 12.21 -9.70 -21.80
C LEU A 141 11.00 -8.87 -22.27
N PRO A 142 10.87 -8.62 -23.58
CA PRO A 142 9.88 -7.69 -24.10
C PRO A 142 8.43 -8.14 -23.96
N TRP A 143 8.16 -9.43 -23.81
CA TRP A 143 6.78 -9.95 -23.79
C TRP A 143 6.34 -10.26 -22.36
N GLY A 144 5.08 -9.95 -22.03
CA GLY A 144 4.53 -10.12 -20.70
C GLY A 144 3.13 -10.73 -20.69
N THR A 145 2.84 -11.54 -19.68
CA THR A 145 1.47 -11.93 -19.30
C THR A 145 1.21 -11.51 -17.86
N PHE A 146 0.07 -10.89 -17.61
CA PHE A 146 -0.28 -10.28 -16.32
C PHE A 146 -1.54 -10.92 -15.74
N THR A 147 -1.48 -11.34 -14.48
CA THR A 147 -2.57 -12.05 -13.80
C THR A 147 -2.62 -11.64 -12.33
N ILE A 148 -3.78 -11.80 -11.70
CA ILE A 148 -3.92 -11.53 -10.27
C ILE A 148 -3.51 -12.75 -9.46
N ASP A 149 -2.64 -12.55 -8.49
CA ASP A 149 -2.30 -13.57 -7.50
C ASP A 149 -3.42 -13.66 -6.45
N ASN A 150 -4.18 -14.75 -6.52
CA ASN A 150 -5.32 -15.02 -5.64
C ASN A 150 -4.95 -15.93 -4.46
N SER A 151 -3.66 -16.17 -4.20
CA SER A 151 -3.20 -17.09 -3.14
C SER A 151 -3.80 -16.77 -1.76
N HIS A 152 -4.03 -15.50 -1.43
CA HIS A 152 -4.65 -15.10 -0.16
C HIS A 152 -6.16 -15.36 -0.07
N LYS A 153 -6.87 -15.46 -1.19
CA LYS A 153 -8.33 -15.72 -1.19
C LYS A 153 -8.64 -17.18 -0.85
N MET A 154 -7.76 -18.11 -1.26
CA MET A 154 -7.96 -19.55 -1.02
C MET A 154 -7.74 -19.96 0.43
N GLU A 155 -6.90 -19.25 1.18
CA GLU A 155 -6.65 -19.55 2.60
C GLU A 155 -7.84 -19.13 3.48
N GLN A 156 -8.51 -18.02 3.14
CA GLN A 156 -9.65 -17.52 3.90
C GLN A 156 -10.96 -18.32 3.63
N ASP A 157 -11.12 -18.84 2.41
CA ASP A 157 -12.22 -19.73 2.05
C ASP A 157 -12.06 -21.15 2.63
N ALA A 158 -10.82 -21.61 2.87
CA ALA A 158 -10.55 -22.92 3.47
C ALA A 158 -10.76 -22.93 5.00
N VAL A 159 -10.56 -21.79 5.67
CA VAL A 159 -10.70 -21.66 7.13
C VAL A 159 -12.16 -21.53 7.57
N THR A 160 -13.07 -21.14 6.67
CA THR A 160 -14.51 -20.97 6.95
C THR A 160 -15.37 -22.19 6.60
N SER A 161 -14.76 -23.30 6.16
CA SER A 161 -15.46 -24.53 5.74
C SER A 161 -15.48 -25.66 6.81
N PHE A 162 -15.47 -25.32 8.10
CA PHE A 162 -15.64 -26.28 9.21
C PHE A 162 -16.84 -25.95 10.10
#